data_AF-A2SMZ0-F1
#
_entry.id   AF-A2SMZ0-F1
#
_cell.length_a   1.000
_cell.length_b   1.000
_cell.length_c   1.000
_cell.angle_alpha   90.00
_cell.angle_beta   90.00
_cell.angle_gamma   90.00
#
_symmetry.space_group_name_H-M   'P 1'
#
loop_
_entity.id
_entity.type
_entity.pdbx_description
1 polymer ?
#
loop_
_entity_poly.entity_id
_entity_poly.type
_entity_poly.pdbx_seq_one_letter_code
_entity_poly.pdbx_strand_id
1 'polypeptide(L)'
;MTMHSNSRPHFLRRPLLIAAAASLTLALAACDFGGGGSDGPSQPTDNTPVSLSERITQLEASGQLPRLDRSTDLLGSDANANGVRDDIDTWIAGRALSAQRTKALTRAAKTAQAALTVNPADSSAVRAVARQGARDINCISTVFAGDTASNNGFELHKAIEKYTFNTKPRVLAYITFNKALSGAVLSLPSGDTCDE
;
A
#
# COMPACT_ATOMS: atom_id res chain seq x y z
N MET A 1 -2.04 64.61 -14.35
CA MET A 1 -2.83 64.21 -15.52
C MET A 1 -1.90 63.46 -16.45
N THR A 2 -1.78 62.16 -16.24
CA THR A 2 -0.91 61.26 -17.00
C THR A 2 -1.52 59.87 -16.90
N MET A 3 -2.20 59.48 -17.98
CA MET A 3 -2.75 58.14 -18.19
C MET A 3 -1.59 57.16 -18.40
N HIS A 4 -1.66 55.97 -17.81
CA HIS A 4 -0.93 54.80 -18.31
C HIS A 4 -1.90 53.64 -18.52
N SER A 5 -1.78 53.14 -19.74
CA SER A 5 -2.61 52.18 -20.46
C SER A 5 -2.59 50.79 -19.82
N ASN A 6 -3.77 50.18 -19.70
CA ASN A 6 -3.95 48.80 -19.28
C ASN A 6 -4.25 47.93 -20.52
N SER A 7 -3.25 47.20 -21.01
CA SER A 7 -3.38 46.30 -22.15
C SER A 7 -3.86 44.92 -21.71
N ARG A 8 -5.14 44.61 -21.99
CA ARG A 8 -5.68 43.24 -21.89
C ARG A 8 -5.48 42.52 -23.24
N PRO A 9 -5.00 41.26 -23.27
CA PRO A 9 -4.96 40.49 -24.50
C PRO A 9 -6.36 39.97 -24.89
N HIS A 10 -6.66 40.06 -26.18
CA HIS A 10 -7.85 39.56 -26.83
C HIS A 10 -7.88 38.02 -26.83
N PHE A 11 -8.85 37.42 -26.14
CA PHE A 11 -9.22 36.02 -26.36
C PHE A 11 -10.24 35.94 -27.49
N LEU A 12 -9.79 35.46 -28.65
CA LEU A 12 -10.67 35.11 -29.76
C LEU A 12 -11.39 33.77 -29.49
N ARG A 13 -12.71 33.88 -29.64
CA ARG A 13 -13.76 32.90 -29.90
C ARG A 13 -13.33 31.49 -30.34
N ARG A 14 -13.93 30.47 -29.71
CA ARG A 14 -14.24 29.18 -30.35
C ARG A 14 -15.73 28.88 -30.15
N PRO A 15 -16.48 28.53 -31.21
CA PRO A 15 -17.90 28.28 -31.14
C PRO A 15 -18.21 26.93 -30.48
N LEU A 16 -19.27 26.95 -29.68
CA LEU A 16 -19.89 25.83 -29.00
C LEU A 16 -20.57 24.92 -30.04
N LEU A 17 -20.05 23.72 -30.28
CA LEU A 17 -20.75 22.69 -31.04
C LEU A 17 -21.56 21.83 -30.07
N ILE A 18 -22.88 21.96 -30.20
CA ILE A 18 -23.91 21.16 -29.55
C ILE A 18 -23.92 19.79 -30.24
N ALA A 19 -23.52 18.74 -29.52
CA ALA A 19 -23.71 17.35 -29.96
C ALA A 19 -24.88 16.74 -29.18
N ALA A 20 -25.89 16.31 -29.94
CA ALA A 20 -27.13 15.75 -29.47
C ALA A 20 -26.92 14.45 -28.66
N ALA A 21 -27.53 14.39 -27.48
CA ALA A 21 -27.65 13.18 -26.68
C ALA A 21 -28.73 12.27 -27.29
N ALA A 22 -28.32 11.21 -27.96
CA ALA A 22 -29.21 10.13 -28.40
C ALA A 22 -29.36 9.13 -27.24
N SER A 23 -30.55 9.12 -26.64
CA SER A 23 -30.98 8.18 -25.62
C SER A 23 -30.97 6.75 -26.19
N LEU A 24 -30.08 5.90 -25.70
CA LEU A 24 -30.06 4.47 -26.06
C LEU A 24 -30.69 3.65 -24.93
N THR A 25 -31.86 3.12 -25.23
CA THR A 25 -32.75 2.32 -24.39
C THR A 25 -32.10 1.04 -23.85
N LEU A 26 -32.31 0.80 -22.55
CA LEU A 26 -31.92 -0.38 -21.80
C LEU A 26 -32.86 -1.56 -22.18
N ALA A 27 -32.36 -2.55 -22.92
CA ALA A 27 -33.10 -3.78 -23.21
C ALA A 27 -32.87 -4.81 -22.09
N LEU A 28 -33.94 -5.16 -21.36
CA LEU A 28 -33.99 -6.32 -20.46
C LEU A 28 -33.93 -7.60 -21.32
N ALA A 29 -32.84 -8.35 -21.25
CA ALA A 29 -32.78 -9.71 -21.75
C ALA A 29 -33.35 -10.66 -20.68
N ALA A 30 -34.51 -11.24 -20.97
CA ALA A 30 -35.12 -12.33 -20.23
C ALA A 30 -34.28 -13.61 -20.37
N CYS A 31 -34.17 -14.40 -19.30
CA CYS A 31 -33.61 -15.74 -19.33
C CYS A 31 -34.51 -16.64 -20.19
N ASP A 32 -34.01 -17.07 -21.35
CA ASP A 32 -34.63 -18.10 -22.15
C ASP A 32 -33.97 -19.46 -21.89
N PHE A 33 -34.80 -20.43 -21.55
CA PHE A 33 -34.46 -21.84 -21.34
C PHE A 33 -34.68 -22.55 -22.69
N GLY A 34 -33.62 -22.93 -23.39
CA GLY A 34 -33.75 -23.69 -24.64
C GLY A 34 -32.42 -24.26 -25.14
N GLY A 35 -32.27 -25.57 -25.01
CA GLY A 35 -31.08 -26.31 -25.45
C GLY A 35 -30.99 -26.48 -26.97
N GLY A 36 -29.77 -26.64 -27.47
CA GLY A 36 -29.46 -27.01 -28.85
C GLY A 36 -27.95 -27.11 -29.03
N GLY A 37 -27.43 -28.33 -29.19
CA GLY A 37 -26.01 -28.63 -29.24
C GLY A 37 -25.28 -28.03 -30.46
N SER A 38 -24.01 -27.75 -30.26
CA SER A 38 -23.03 -27.52 -31.33
C SER A 38 -21.66 -27.92 -30.77
N ASP A 39 -21.15 -29.06 -31.25
CA ASP A 39 -19.82 -29.58 -30.91
C ASP A 39 -18.73 -28.61 -31.39
N GLY A 40 -18.15 -27.87 -30.45
CA GLY A 40 -16.90 -27.14 -30.62
C GLY A 40 -15.73 -27.94 -30.05
N PRO A 41 -14.51 -27.81 -30.60
CA PRO A 41 -13.36 -28.58 -30.17
C PRO A 41 -13.06 -28.32 -28.69
N SER A 42 -12.92 -29.41 -27.94
CA SER A 42 -12.70 -29.44 -26.50
C SER A 42 -11.45 -28.62 -26.15
N GLN A 43 -11.65 -27.41 -25.60
CA GLN A 43 -10.65 -26.81 -24.73
C GLN A 43 -10.43 -27.78 -23.56
N PRO A 44 -9.18 -28.06 -23.15
CA PRO A 44 -8.93 -28.77 -21.91
C PRO A 44 -9.38 -27.85 -20.78
N THR A 45 -10.62 -28.02 -20.33
CA THR A 45 -11.11 -27.45 -19.08
C THR A 45 -10.57 -28.32 -17.96
N ASP A 46 -9.33 -28.04 -17.56
CA ASP A 46 -8.83 -28.48 -16.26
C ASP A 46 -9.56 -27.65 -15.18
N ASN A 47 -10.83 -27.99 -14.98
CA ASN A 47 -11.73 -27.39 -14.00
C ASN A 47 -11.55 -28.05 -12.64
N THR A 48 -10.31 -28.32 -12.25
CA THR A 48 -10.02 -28.68 -10.86
C THR A 48 -10.08 -27.39 -10.04
N PRO A 49 -10.95 -27.27 -9.01
CA PRO A 49 -10.99 -26.08 -8.18
C PRO A 49 -9.66 -25.93 -7.43
N VAL A 50 -8.77 -25.08 -7.96
CA VAL A 50 -7.50 -24.75 -7.33
C VAL A 50 -7.79 -24.08 -5.98
N SER A 51 -7.20 -24.60 -4.90
CA SER A 51 -7.40 -24.03 -3.57
C SER A 51 -6.93 -22.57 -3.54
N LEU A 52 -7.49 -21.74 -2.64
CA LEU A 52 -7.03 -20.35 -2.49
C LEU A 52 -5.52 -20.27 -2.21
N SER A 53 -4.98 -21.23 -1.45
CA SER A 53 -3.56 -21.31 -1.14
C SER A 53 -2.72 -21.53 -2.40
N GLU A 54 -3.12 -22.45 -3.27
CA GLU A 54 -2.41 -22.70 -4.53
C GLU A 54 -2.50 -21.51 -5.48
N ARG A 55 -3.66 -20.82 -5.54
CA ARG A 55 -3.80 -19.59 -6.33
C ARG A 55 -2.85 -18.49 -5.82
N ILE A 56 -2.69 -18.33 -4.50
CA ILE A 56 -1.71 -17.39 -3.94
C ILE A 56 -0.30 -17.78 -4.35
N THR A 57 0.08 -19.06 -4.21
CA THR A 57 1.41 -19.55 -4.62
C THR A 57 1.69 -19.29 -6.11
N GLN A 58 0.71 -19.50 -6.99
CA GLN A 58 0.85 -19.21 -8.42
C GLN A 58 1.03 -17.70 -8.68
N LEU A 59 0.30 -16.85 -7.97
CA LEU A 59 0.45 -15.40 -8.08
C LEU A 59 1.80 -14.91 -7.56
N GLU A 60 2.34 -15.54 -6.51
CA GLU A 60 3.70 -15.26 -6.03
C GLU A 60 4.77 -15.72 -7.02
N ALA A 61 4.63 -16.92 -7.57
CA ALA A 61 5.56 -17.46 -8.56
C ALA A 61 5.57 -16.65 -9.87
N SER A 62 4.43 -16.08 -10.25
CA SER A 62 4.32 -15.18 -11.41
C SER A 62 4.71 -13.72 -11.11
N GLY A 63 5.04 -13.39 -9.85
CA GLY A 63 5.40 -12.03 -9.43
C GLY A 63 4.22 -11.06 -9.33
N GLN A 64 2.99 -11.53 -9.51
CA GLN A 64 1.77 -10.72 -9.32
C GLN A 64 1.52 -10.39 -7.85
N LEU A 65 1.98 -11.26 -6.93
CA LEU A 65 2.02 -11.00 -5.50
C LEU A 65 3.45 -11.07 -4.97
N PRO A 66 3.79 -10.28 -3.95
CA PRO A 66 5.04 -10.48 -3.24
C PRO A 66 5.02 -11.82 -2.51
N ARG A 67 6.15 -12.52 -2.54
CA ARG A 67 6.36 -13.72 -1.74
C ARG A 67 6.66 -13.31 -0.30
N LEU A 68 5.71 -13.56 0.60
CA LEU A 68 5.81 -13.18 2.00
C LEU A 68 6.02 -14.37 2.91
N ASP A 69 6.82 -14.18 3.96
CA ASP A 69 6.94 -15.12 5.07
C ASP A 69 5.63 -15.14 5.86
N ARG A 70 5.01 -16.32 5.90
CA ARG A 70 3.76 -16.61 6.63
C ARG A 70 3.98 -17.67 7.72
N SER A 71 5.22 -17.90 8.11
CA SER A 71 5.56 -18.81 9.19
C SER A 71 4.97 -18.37 10.52
N THR A 72 4.96 -19.27 11.49
CA THR A 72 4.52 -18.97 12.87
C THR A 72 5.60 -18.28 13.69
N ASP A 73 6.81 -18.13 13.15
CA ASP A 73 7.86 -17.34 13.80
C ASP A 73 7.47 -15.86 13.80
N LEU A 74 7.40 -15.29 15.00
CA LEU A 74 6.94 -13.92 15.20
C LEU A 74 7.83 -12.94 14.43
N LEU A 75 9.15 -13.12 14.51
CA LEU A 75 10.12 -12.22 13.90
C LEU A 75 10.43 -12.59 12.46
N GLY A 76 10.37 -13.88 12.10
CA GLY A 76 10.77 -14.36 10.79
C GLY A 76 12.28 -14.21 10.56
N SER A 77 12.71 -14.47 9.32
CA SER A 77 14.13 -14.33 8.94
C SER A 77 14.53 -12.85 8.80
N ASP A 78 15.61 -12.48 9.46
CA ASP A 78 16.35 -11.22 9.31
C ASP A 78 17.85 -11.60 9.29
N ALA A 79 18.32 -12.10 8.15
CA ALA A 79 19.66 -12.67 8.03
C ALA A 79 20.77 -11.61 8.12
N ASN A 80 20.44 -10.36 7.75
CA ASN A 80 21.38 -9.24 7.77
C ASN A 80 21.35 -8.44 9.10
N ALA A 81 20.46 -8.80 10.03
CA ALA A 81 20.27 -8.18 11.33
C ALA A 81 20.00 -6.66 11.27
N ASN A 82 19.33 -6.18 10.23
CA ASN A 82 19.01 -4.75 10.09
C ASN A 82 17.74 -4.35 10.86
N GLY A 83 17.00 -5.32 11.40
CA GLY A 83 15.73 -5.14 12.10
C GLY A 83 14.50 -5.21 11.20
N VAL A 84 14.66 -5.65 9.95
CA VAL A 84 13.61 -5.83 8.95
C VAL A 84 13.65 -7.27 8.48
N ARG A 85 12.48 -7.87 8.28
CA ARG A 85 12.42 -9.21 7.69
C ARG A 85 12.92 -9.22 6.24
N ASP A 86 13.65 -10.25 5.88
CA ASP A 86 14.27 -10.42 4.56
C ASP A 86 13.24 -10.36 3.40
N ASP A 87 12.02 -10.86 3.61
CA ASP A 87 10.96 -10.83 2.58
C ASP A 87 10.41 -9.41 2.35
N ILE A 88 10.38 -8.58 3.40
CA ILE A 88 10.00 -7.17 3.32
C ILE A 88 11.12 -6.35 2.69
N ASP A 89 12.38 -6.59 3.08
CA ASP A 89 13.55 -5.97 2.45
C ASP A 89 13.57 -6.24 0.94
N THR A 90 13.36 -7.50 0.56
CA THR A 90 13.28 -7.91 -0.85
C THR A 90 12.15 -7.18 -1.58
N TRP A 91 10.98 -7.05 -0.94
CA TRP A 91 9.85 -6.33 -1.52
C TRP A 91 10.12 -4.83 -1.70
N ILE A 92 10.75 -4.17 -0.72
CA ILE A 92 11.14 -2.75 -0.81
C ILE A 92 12.16 -2.56 -1.94
N ALA A 93 13.21 -3.40 -1.98
CA ALA A 93 14.26 -3.33 -3.00
C ALA A 93 13.72 -3.53 -4.42
N GLY A 94 12.72 -4.41 -4.59
CA GLY A 94 12.06 -4.66 -5.88
C GLY A 94 11.27 -3.48 -6.45
N ARG A 95 11.15 -2.36 -5.72
CA ARG A 95 10.43 -1.16 -6.19
C ARG A 95 11.28 -0.18 -6.98
N ALA A 96 12.60 -0.37 -7.03
CA ALA A 96 13.54 0.49 -7.76
C ALA A 96 13.35 2.00 -7.43
N LEU A 97 13.12 2.29 -6.15
CA LEU A 97 12.97 3.65 -5.64
C LEU A 97 14.33 4.34 -5.50
N SER A 98 14.34 5.67 -5.35
CA SER A 98 15.55 6.38 -4.95
C SER A 98 16.09 5.86 -3.60
N ALA A 99 17.39 6.05 -3.35
CA ALA A 99 18.00 5.64 -2.09
C ALA A 99 17.30 6.25 -0.88
N GLN A 100 16.90 7.52 -0.96
CA GLN A 100 16.18 8.23 0.11
C GLN A 100 14.80 7.63 0.39
N ARG A 101 14.03 7.31 -0.66
CA ARG A 101 12.70 6.69 -0.54
C ARG A 101 12.80 5.25 0.00
N THR A 102 13.77 4.48 -0.49
CA THR A 102 14.09 3.14 0.01
C THR A 102 14.43 3.18 1.50
N LYS A 103 15.27 4.12 1.92
CA LYS A 103 15.66 4.33 3.32
C LYS A 103 14.44 4.65 4.20
N ALA A 104 13.58 5.57 3.77
CA ALA A 104 12.37 5.93 4.51
C ALA A 104 11.43 4.74 4.74
N LEU A 105 11.23 3.90 3.70
CA LEU A 105 10.42 2.68 3.81
C LEU A 105 11.08 1.62 4.70
N THR A 106 12.39 1.44 4.59
CA THR A 106 13.14 0.47 5.41
C THR A 106 13.03 0.81 6.90
N ARG A 107 13.11 2.09 7.26
CA ARG A 107 12.88 2.53 8.64
C ARG A 107 11.46 2.26 9.11
N ALA A 108 10.45 2.55 8.29
CA ALA A 108 9.07 2.27 8.63
C ALA A 108 8.85 0.76 8.87
N ALA A 109 9.50 -0.09 8.08
CA ALA A 109 9.46 -1.54 8.27
C ALA A 109 10.15 -1.97 9.57
N LYS A 110 11.29 -1.36 9.91
CA LYS A 110 11.97 -1.60 11.19
C LYS A 110 11.10 -1.20 12.39
N THR A 111 10.43 -0.05 12.30
CA THR A 111 9.50 0.41 13.34
C THR A 111 8.30 -0.52 13.47
N ALA A 112 7.76 -1.00 12.36
CA ALA A 112 6.68 -2.00 12.36
C ALA A 112 7.12 -3.31 13.02
N GLN A 113 8.34 -3.79 12.76
CA GLN A 113 8.92 -4.96 13.43
C GLN A 113 9.15 -4.71 14.93
N ALA A 114 9.59 -3.53 15.34
CA ALA A 114 9.77 -3.18 16.75
C ALA A 114 8.44 -3.23 17.53
N ALA A 115 7.31 -2.94 16.89
CA ALA A 115 5.99 -3.05 17.50
C ALA A 115 5.61 -4.51 17.88
N LEU A 116 6.27 -5.52 17.30
CA LEU A 116 6.05 -6.93 17.64
C LEU A 116 6.77 -7.37 18.92
N THR A 117 7.88 -6.72 19.29
CA THR A 117 8.77 -7.18 20.37
C THR A 117 8.86 -6.24 21.56
N VAL A 118 8.43 -4.98 21.41
CA VAL A 118 8.47 -4.01 22.50
C VAL A 118 7.68 -4.53 23.71
N ASN A 119 8.27 -4.39 24.91
CA ASN A 119 7.61 -4.81 26.15
C ASN A 119 6.36 -3.94 26.39
N PRO A 120 5.14 -4.50 26.37
CA PRO A 120 3.91 -3.72 26.52
C PRO A 120 3.73 -3.12 27.91
N ALA A 121 4.47 -3.61 28.92
CA ALA A 121 4.47 -3.02 30.26
C ALA A 121 5.38 -1.79 30.38
N ASP A 122 6.31 -1.60 29.45
CA ASP A 122 7.18 -0.42 29.42
C ASP A 122 6.53 0.68 28.57
N SER A 123 5.73 1.51 29.24
CA SER A 123 5.02 2.62 28.58
C SER A 123 5.96 3.62 27.89
N SER A 124 7.20 3.76 28.36
CA SER A 124 8.19 4.66 27.74
C SER A 124 8.68 4.07 26.41
N ALA A 125 9.05 2.79 26.41
CA ALA A 125 9.49 2.07 25.21
C ALA A 125 8.37 1.97 24.16
N VAL A 126 7.14 1.64 24.58
CA VAL A 126 5.97 1.60 23.69
C VAL A 126 5.73 2.96 23.03
N ARG A 127 5.77 4.06 23.80
CA ARG A 127 5.63 5.42 23.26
C ARG A 127 6.80 5.81 22.37
N ALA A 128 8.01 5.30 22.62
CA ALA A 128 9.17 5.56 21.77
C ALA A 128 8.98 4.94 20.37
N VAL A 129 8.52 3.68 20.29
CA VAL A 129 8.16 3.04 19.00
C VAL A 129 7.06 3.82 18.29
N ALA A 130 6.03 4.26 19.00
CA ALA A 130 4.93 5.03 18.40
C ALA A 130 5.36 6.41 17.87
N ARG A 131 6.23 7.11 18.62
CA ARG A 131 6.83 8.38 18.16
C ARG A 131 7.74 8.19 16.96
N GLN A 132 8.48 7.08 16.92
CA GLN A 132 9.27 6.71 15.75
C GLN A 132 8.35 6.49 14.53
N GLY A 133 7.22 5.79 14.70
CA GLY A 133 6.24 5.62 13.63
C GLY A 133 5.70 6.95 13.09
N ALA A 134 5.40 7.91 13.97
CA ALA A 134 4.98 9.26 13.56
C ALA A 134 6.09 9.99 12.78
N ARG A 135 7.36 9.84 13.19
CA ARG A 135 8.52 10.37 12.44
C ARG A 135 8.68 9.71 11.08
N ASP A 136 8.48 8.40 10.97
CA ASP A 136 8.59 7.68 9.70
C ASP A 136 7.47 8.11 8.73
N ILE A 137 6.24 8.26 9.21
CA ILE A 137 5.12 8.81 8.42
C ILE A 137 5.45 10.21 7.89
N ASN A 138 5.96 11.11 8.76
CA ASN A 138 6.34 12.45 8.34
C ASN A 138 7.46 12.43 7.29
N CYS A 139 8.49 11.59 7.48
CA CYS A 139 9.57 11.45 6.51
C CYS A 139 9.05 10.93 5.16
N ILE A 140 8.25 9.86 5.17
CA ILE A 140 7.62 9.29 3.97
C ILE A 140 6.80 10.36 3.24
N SER A 141 6.00 11.15 3.97
CA SER A 141 5.21 12.23 3.36
C SER A 141 6.07 13.28 2.66
N THR A 142 7.28 13.53 3.18
CA THR A 142 8.22 14.50 2.63
C THR A 142 8.94 13.96 1.39
N VAL A 143 9.50 12.75 1.46
CA VAL A 143 10.33 12.19 0.37
C VAL A 143 9.50 11.63 -0.80
N PHE A 144 8.20 11.42 -0.60
CA PHE A 144 7.23 11.05 -1.63
C PHE A 144 6.29 12.20 -2.00
N ALA A 145 6.57 13.44 -1.57
CA ALA A 145 5.74 14.59 -1.93
C ALA A 145 5.60 14.74 -3.45
N GLY A 146 4.36 14.93 -3.92
CA GLY A 146 4.03 15.08 -5.34
C GLY A 146 3.68 13.79 -6.10
N ASP A 147 3.81 12.61 -5.48
CA ASP A 147 3.42 11.35 -6.11
C ASP A 147 1.90 11.09 -5.96
N THR A 148 1.20 10.88 -7.08
CA THR A 148 -0.27 10.61 -7.10
C THR A 148 -0.63 9.17 -7.49
N ALA A 149 0.36 8.32 -7.79
CA ALA A 149 0.17 6.96 -8.29
C ALA A 149 0.34 5.88 -7.21
N SER A 150 0.27 4.60 -7.60
CA SER A 150 0.44 3.41 -6.76
C SER A 150 1.81 3.28 -6.07
N ASN A 151 2.78 4.12 -6.42
CA ASN A 151 4.07 4.28 -5.73
C ASN A 151 4.10 5.47 -4.76
N ASN A 152 2.93 6.05 -4.42
CA ASN A 152 2.88 7.06 -3.39
C ASN A 152 3.30 6.46 -2.04
N GLY A 153 3.99 7.26 -1.23
CA GLY A 153 4.59 6.78 0.02
C GLY A 153 3.57 6.22 1.02
N PHE A 154 2.33 6.71 0.99
CA PHE A 154 1.26 6.26 1.89
C PHE A 154 0.82 4.81 1.60
N GLU A 155 0.60 4.46 0.33
CA GLU A 155 0.23 3.09 -0.05
C GLU A 155 1.38 2.11 0.20
N LEU A 156 2.63 2.55 0.01
CA LEU A 156 3.80 1.73 0.33
C LEU A 156 3.94 1.52 1.84
N HIS A 157 3.69 2.54 2.66
CA HIS A 157 3.68 2.42 4.12
C HIS A 157 2.59 1.45 4.61
N LYS A 158 1.37 1.54 4.07
CA LYS A 158 0.29 0.59 4.37
C LYS A 158 0.64 -0.85 3.96
N ALA A 159 1.32 -1.01 2.82
CA ALA A 159 1.79 -2.31 2.39
C ALA A 159 2.81 -2.90 3.38
N ILE A 160 3.74 -2.08 3.89
CA ILE A 160 4.69 -2.49 4.94
C ILE A 160 3.95 -3.00 6.18
N GLU A 161 2.99 -2.25 6.71
CA GLU A 161 2.20 -2.70 7.88
C GLU A 161 1.50 -4.04 7.59
N LYS A 162 0.82 -4.13 6.44
CA LYS A 162 0.12 -5.36 6.03
C LYS A 162 1.06 -6.56 5.92
N TYR A 163 2.25 -6.37 5.37
CA TYR A 163 3.22 -7.46 5.15
C TYR A 163 3.99 -7.82 6.43
N THR A 164 4.19 -6.84 7.31
CA THR A 164 4.76 -7.06 8.64
C THR A 164 3.80 -7.88 9.49
N PHE A 165 2.51 -7.51 9.54
CA PHE A 165 1.52 -8.13 10.42
C PHE A 165 0.67 -9.21 9.74
N ASN A 166 1.22 -9.92 8.74
CA ASN A 166 0.47 -10.80 7.84
C ASN A 166 0.06 -12.18 8.42
N THR A 167 0.34 -12.47 9.69
CA THR A 167 -0.03 -13.73 10.36
C THR A 167 -0.77 -13.49 11.66
N LYS A 168 -1.58 -14.46 12.11
CA LYS A 168 -2.35 -14.35 13.36
C LYS A 168 -1.49 -13.98 14.58
N PRO A 169 -0.33 -14.62 14.83
CA PRO A 169 0.53 -14.21 15.95
C PRO A 169 1.01 -12.76 15.85
N ARG A 170 1.39 -12.31 14.65
CA ARG A 170 1.87 -10.94 14.41
C ARG A 170 0.76 -9.90 14.60
N VAL A 171 -0.46 -10.18 14.14
CA VAL A 171 -1.62 -9.32 14.41
C VAL A 171 -1.92 -9.21 15.91
N LEU A 172 -1.87 -10.33 16.65
CA LEU A 172 -2.14 -10.32 18.10
C LEU A 172 -1.08 -9.52 18.88
N ALA A 173 0.19 -9.62 18.49
CA ALA A 173 1.26 -8.79 19.05
C ALA A 173 1.03 -7.30 18.73
N TYR A 174 0.67 -6.96 17.49
CA TYR A 174 0.35 -5.59 17.11
C TYR A 174 -0.88 -5.03 17.84
N ILE A 175 -1.91 -5.84 18.07
CA ILE A 175 -3.05 -5.47 18.93
C ILE A 175 -2.60 -5.18 20.37
N THR A 176 -1.67 -5.98 20.90
CA THR A 176 -1.11 -5.77 22.25
C THR A 176 -0.34 -4.46 22.34
N PHE A 177 0.48 -4.14 21.34
CA PHE A 177 1.15 -2.86 21.20
C PHE A 177 0.15 -1.68 21.17
N ASN A 178 -0.87 -1.77 20.31
CA ASN A 178 -1.90 -0.72 20.19
C ASN A 178 -2.70 -0.55 21.49
N LYS A 179 -2.99 -1.64 22.20
CA LYS A 179 -3.65 -1.59 23.51
C LYS A 179 -2.79 -0.86 24.54
N ALA A 180 -1.47 -1.08 24.54
CA ALA A 180 -0.53 -0.37 25.43
C ALA A 180 -0.44 1.14 25.13
N LEU A 181 -0.82 1.57 23.93
CA LEU A 181 -0.95 2.99 23.54
C LEU A 181 -2.33 3.60 23.81
N SER A 182 -3.30 2.83 24.31
CA SER A 182 -4.66 3.34 24.52
C SER A 182 -4.66 4.56 25.45
N GLY A 183 -5.32 5.64 25.02
CA GLY A 183 -5.35 6.92 25.73
C GLY A 183 -4.12 7.81 25.53
N ALA A 184 -3.11 7.38 24.77
CA ALA A 184 -2.00 8.25 24.39
C ALA A 184 -2.41 9.24 23.29
N VAL A 185 -1.89 10.47 23.36
CA VAL A 185 -1.95 11.44 22.27
C VAL A 185 -0.59 11.44 21.58
N LEU A 186 -0.59 11.22 20.27
CA LEU A 186 0.58 11.29 19.39
C LEU A 186 0.34 12.38 18.36
N SER A 187 1.33 13.26 18.20
CA SER A 187 1.32 14.31 17.18
C SER A 187 2.33 13.96 16.10
N LEU A 188 2.02 14.32 14.86
CA LEU A 188 3.05 14.33 13.83
C LEU A 188 4.11 15.37 14.20
N PRO A 189 5.40 15.00 14.18
CA PRO A 189 6.49 15.93 14.43
C PRO A 189 6.55 17.01 13.34
N SER A 190 7.04 18.20 13.70
CA SER A 190 7.35 19.27 12.75
C SER A 190 8.82 19.18 12.30
N GLY A 191 9.11 19.65 11.09
CA GLY A 191 10.47 19.69 10.55
C GLY A 191 10.90 18.40 9.86
N ASP A 192 12.20 18.28 9.59
CA ASP A 192 12.80 17.10 8.97
C ASP A 192 12.86 15.94 9.98
N THR A 193 12.36 14.79 9.56
CA THR A 193 12.37 13.55 10.35
C THR A 193 12.92 12.36 9.57
N CYS A 194 13.59 12.64 8.44
CA CYS A 194 14.33 11.66 7.65
C CYS A 194 15.76 11.42 8.19
N ASP A 195 16.01 11.85 9.43
CA ASP A 195 17.19 11.58 10.23
C ASP A 195 17.24 10.12 10.68
N GLU A 196 18.41 9.49 10.58
CA GLU A 196 18.68 8.05 10.80
C GLU A 196 18.01 7.11 9.81
#